data_AF-A0A2G6EAN4-F1
#
_entry.id   AF-A0A2G6EAN4-F1
#
_cell.length_a   1.000
_cell.length_b   1.000
_cell.length_c   1.000
_cell.angle_alpha   90.00
_cell.angle_beta   90.00
_cell.angle_gamma   90.00
#
_symmetry.space_group_name_H-M   'P 1'
#
loop_
_entity.id
_entity.type
_entity.pdbx_description
1 polymer ?
#
loop_
_entity_poly.entity_id
_entity_poly.type
_entity_poly.pdbx_seq_one_letter_code
_entity_poly.pdbx_strand_id
1 'polypeptide(L)'
;MEKYTVLDKMLLFKPLTRGAIEWICMVAVGIAGFVLSWTKIPAVPYLNVFGVVLFALGFWLHVRCEQVHKQAHVSSEQIDGIVTTGLYAWLRHPIYLSLLMMNLGMGLAFGLVITVVLALIFSGLWGLTALAEEKFLRQKFPEAYRRYMQDVKWRILPYIF
;
A
#
# COMPACT_ATOMS: atom_id res chain seq x y z
N MET A 1 15.61 -7.44 -22.52
CA MET A 1 15.00 -6.48 -21.58
C MET A 1 13.51 -6.75 -21.52
N GLU A 2 12.97 -7.01 -20.33
CA GLU A 2 11.54 -7.30 -20.17
C GLU A 2 10.73 -6.03 -20.44
N LYS A 3 9.85 -6.03 -21.45
CA LYS A 3 9.05 -4.85 -21.79
C LYS A 3 8.05 -4.55 -20.65
N TYR A 4 7.86 -3.27 -20.34
CA TYR A 4 6.80 -2.82 -19.44
C TYR A 4 5.45 -2.93 -20.14
N THR A 5 4.51 -3.54 -19.44
CA THR A 5 3.11 -3.58 -19.87
C THR A 5 2.44 -2.22 -19.63
N VAL A 6 1.27 -2.00 -20.23
CA VAL A 6 0.45 -0.82 -19.93
C VAL A 6 0.09 -0.78 -18.44
N LEU A 7 -0.19 -1.94 -17.85
CA LEU A 7 -0.49 -2.10 -16.43
C LEU A 7 0.69 -1.64 -15.55
N ASP A 8 1.92 -2.04 -15.88
CA ASP A 8 3.10 -1.61 -15.11
C ASP A 8 3.23 -0.09 -15.09
N LYS A 9 3.03 0.57 -16.24
CA LYS A 9 3.09 2.03 -16.33
C LYS A 9 2.00 2.69 -15.48
N MET A 10 0.79 2.13 -15.46
CA MET A 10 -0.30 2.63 -14.62
C MET A 10 0.00 2.46 -13.13
N LEU A 11 0.57 1.31 -12.74
CA LEU A 11 0.91 1.03 -11.35
C LEU A 11 2.05 1.93 -10.85
N LEU A 12 3.05 2.20 -11.69
CA LEU A 12 4.19 3.06 -11.32
C LEU A 12 3.89 4.56 -11.42
N PHE A 13 2.71 4.93 -11.90
CA PHE A 13 2.33 6.32 -12.06
C PHE A 13 2.00 6.98 -10.71
N LYS A 14 2.78 8.01 -10.35
CA LYS A 14 2.55 8.97 -9.23
C LYS A 14 1.80 8.36 -8.04
N PRO A 15 2.49 7.58 -7.18
CA PRO A 15 1.88 6.86 -6.05
C PRO A 15 1.00 7.76 -5.17
N LEU A 16 1.44 8.99 -4.88
CA LEU A 16 0.68 9.95 -4.09
C LEU A 16 -0.69 10.28 -4.71
N THR A 17 -0.75 10.52 -6.02
CA THR A 17 -1.99 10.85 -6.72
C THR A 17 -2.95 9.67 -6.70
N ARG A 18 -2.44 8.45 -6.89
CA ARG A 18 -3.24 7.22 -6.82
C ARG A 18 -3.83 7.02 -5.42
N GLY A 19 -3.00 7.14 -4.37
CA GLY A 19 -3.44 7.03 -2.98
C GLY A 19 -4.54 8.05 -2.63
N ALA A 20 -4.38 9.30 -3.08
CA ALA A 20 -5.40 10.33 -2.88
C ALA A 20 -6.73 9.98 -3.54
N ILE A 21 -6.72 9.51 -4.80
CA ILE A 21 -7.92 9.08 -5.51
C ILE A 21 -8.59 7.89 -4.80
N GLU A 22 -7.81 6.90 -4.37
CA GLU A 22 -8.31 5.73 -3.65
C GLU A 22 -9.02 6.12 -2.34
N TRP A 23 -8.44 7.01 -1.54
CA TRP A 23 -9.05 7.45 -0.28
C TRP A 23 -10.26 8.35 -0.49
N ILE A 24 -10.24 9.24 -1.47
CA ILE A 24 -11.43 10.02 -1.84
C ILE A 24 -12.57 9.08 -2.25
N CYS A 25 -12.28 8.06 -3.06
CA CYS A 25 -13.24 7.04 -3.45
C CYS A 25 -13.80 6.27 -2.23
N MET A 26 -12.92 5.81 -1.33
CA MET A 26 -13.35 5.12 -0.10
C MET A 26 -14.26 5.98 0.77
N VAL A 27 -13.90 7.25 0.99
CA VAL A 27 -14.70 8.17 1.79
C VAL A 27 -16.05 8.46 1.13
N ALA A 28 -16.06 8.73 -0.18
CA ALA A 28 -17.29 8.97 -0.93
C ALA A 28 -18.24 7.75 -0.87
N VAL A 29 -17.72 6.54 -1.09
CA VAL A 29 -18.48 5.29 -1.00
C VAL A 29 -18.97 5.02 0.43
N GLY A 30 -18.14 5.31 1.43
CA GLY A 30 -18.52 5.19 2.84
C GLY A 30 -19.67 6.11 3.23
N ILE A 31 -19.59 7.40 2.85
CA ILE A 31 -20.66 8.39 3.06
C ILE A 31 -21.94 7.97 2.32
N ALA A 32 -21.83 7.63 1.04
CA ALA A 32 -22.98 7.18 0.23
C ALA A 32 -23.63 5.95 0.86
N GLY A 33 -22.85 4.99 1.34
CA GLY A 33 -23.37 3.79 1.98
C GLY A 33 -24.10 4.05 3.30
N PHE A 34 -23.69 5.05 4.06
CA PHE A 34 -24.46 5.49 5.23
C PHE A 34 -25.77 6.16 4.82
N VAL A 35 -25.74 7.08 3.84
CA VAL A 35 -26.93 7.80 3.35
C VAL A 35 -27.95 6.83 2.75
N LEU A 36 -27.48 5.86 1.98
CA LEU A 36 -28.30 4.87 1.28
C LEU A 36 -28.56 3.60 2.11
N SER A 37 -28.12 3.59 3.38
CA SER A 37 -28.34 2.47 4.32
C SER A 37 -27.90 1.10 3.78
N TRP A 38 -26.73 1.06 3.13
CA TRP A 38 -26.15 -0.18 2.62
C TRP A 38 -25.78 -1.17 3.73
N THR A 39 -25.57 -2.42 3.34
CA THR A 39 -25.31 -3.55 4.24
C THR A 39 -24.10 -3.31 5.14
N LYS A 40 -24.37 -3.28 6.45
CA LYS A 40 -23.36 -3.21 7.51
C LYS A 40 -22.80 -4.60 7.80
N ILE A 41 -21.56 -4.65 8.29
CA ILE A 41 -20.93 -5.88 8.76
C ILE A 41 -21.51 -6.22 10.14
N PRO A 42 -21.75 -7.50 10.48
CA PRO A 42 -22.06 -7.88 11.85
C PRO A 42 -20.94 -7.43 12.82
N ALA A 43 -21.28 -7.14 14.09
CA ALA A 43 -20.36 -6.71 15.16
C ALA A 43 -19.86 -5.24 15.15
N VAL A 44 -20.59 -4.33 14.52
CA VAL A 44 -20.47 -2.88 14.82
C VAL A 44 -20.97 -2.63 16.26
N PRO A 45 -20.27 -1.86 17.12
CA PRO A 45 -19.17 -0.93 16.78
C PRO A 45 -17.75 -1.46 17.02
N TYR A 46 -17.55 -2.67 17.56
CA TYR A 46 -16.22 -3.19 17.88
C TYR A 46 -15.31 -3.23 16.65
N LEU A 47 -15.85 -3.63 15.49
CA LEU A 47 -15.11 -3.67 14.24
C LEU A 47 -14.68 -2.27 13.76
N ASN A 48 -15.49 -1.25 14.01
CA ASN A 48 -15.17 0.13 13.63
C ASN A 48 -14.00 0.66 14.46
N VAL A 49 -14.02 0.40 15.78
CA VAL A 49 -12.93 0.77 16.68
C VAL A 49 -11.63 0.07 16.27
N PHE A 50 -11.71 -1.23 15.98
CA PHE A 50 -10.56 -1.98 15.46
C PHE A 50 -10.04 -1.38 14.14
N GLY A 51 -10.94 -1.02 13.22
CA GLY A 51 -10.58 -0.36 11.97
C GLY A 51 -9.85 0.96 12.17
N VAL A 52 -10.33 1.81 13.09
CA VAL A 52 -9.67 3.09 13.43
C VAL A 52 -8.27 2.86 14.02
N VAL A 53 -8.13 1.89 14.93
CA VAL A 53 -6.82 1.53 15.51
C VAL A 53 -5.88 1.03 14.41
N LEU A 54 -6.35 0.14 13.54
CA LEU A 54 -5.56 -0.39 12.43
C LEU A 54 -5.12 0.72 11.46
N PHE A 55 -6.01 1.66 11.14
CA PHE A 55 -5.70 2.82 10.31
C PHE A 55 -4.62 3.69 10.96
N ALA A 56 -4.75 3.99 12.26
CA ALA A 56 -3.79 4.80 12.99
C ALA A 56 -2.40 4.15 13.05
N LEU A 57 -2.35 2.83 13.26
CA LEU A 57 -1.10 2.06 13.22
C LEU A 57 -0.48 2.06 11.81
N GLY A 58 -1.31 1.91 10.78
CA GLY A 58 -0.87 2.02 9.39
C GLY A 58 -0.29 3.40 9.09
N PHE A 59 -0.98 4.47 9.48
CA PHE A 59 -0.50 5.84 9.31
C PHE A 59 0.81 6.10 10.04
N TRP A 60 0.92 5.63 11.29
CA TRP A 60 2.16 5.71 12.05
C TRP A 60 3.31 5.00 11.32
N LEU A 61 3.08 3.79 10.81
CA LEU A 61 4.08 3.04 10.04
C LEU A 61 4.46 3.77 8.74
N HIS A 62 3.49 4.39 8.06
CA HIS A 62 3.69 5.17 6.84
C HIS A 62 4.68 6.32 7.08
N VAL A 63 4.44 7.11 8.13
CA VAL A 63 5.33 8.22 8.53
C VAL A 63 6.73 7.70 8.85
N ARG A 64 6.86 6.54 9.50
CA ARG A 64 8.18 5.93 9.76
C ARG A 64 8.89 5.48 8.48
N CYS A 65 8.15 4.99 7.48
CA CYS A 65 8.73 4.65 6.18
C CYS A 65 9.25 5.89 5.46
N GLU A 66 8.48 6.97 5.40
CA GLU A 66 8.87 8.25 4.78
C GLU A 66 10.07 8.91 5.45
N GLN A 67 10.21 8.74 6.76
CA GLN A 67 11.38 9.24 7.49
C GLN A 67 12.68 8.61 6.98
N VAL A 68 12.62 7.33 6.61
CA VAL A 68 13.77 6.55 6.13
C VAL A 68 13.94 6.65 4.62
N HIS A 69 12.85 6.65 3.85
CA HIS A 69 12.85 6.76 2.39
C HIS A 69 12.16 8.04 1.92
N LYS A 70 12.95 9.11 1.72
CA LYS A 70 12.45 10.43 1.30
C LYS A 70 11.88 10.48 -0.12
N GLN A 71 12.18 9.47 -0.94
CA GLN A 71 11.71 9.33 -2.32
C GLN A 71 10.52 8.35 -2.43
N ALA A 72 9.88 7.96 -1.32
CA ALA A 72 8.85 6.92 -1.35
C ALA A 72 7.56 7.31 -2.11
N HIS A 73 7.33 8.60 -2.40
CA HIS A 73 6.16 9.07 -3.16
C HIS A 73 6.47 9.57 -4.57
N VAL A 74 7.74 9.62 -4.97
CA VAL A 74 8.10 10.00 -6.34
C VAL A 74 7.86 8.83 -7.28
N SER A 75 7.86 9.07 -8.59
CA SER A 75 7.79 7.94 -9.53
C SER A 75 9.07 7.10 -9.42
N SER A 76 8.97 5.79 -9.67
CA SER A 76 10.14 4.90 -9.58
C SER A 76 11.27 5.34 -10.52
N GLU A 77 10.93 6.02 -11.62
CA GLU A 77 11.88 6.64 -12.55
C GLU A 77 12.78 7.70 -11.89
N GLN A 78 12.29 8.38 -10.85
CA GLN A 78 12.99 9.44 -10.12
C GLN A 78 13.75 8.94 -8.89
N ILE A 79 13.68 7.65 -8.55
CA ILE A 79 14.40 7.08 -7.40
C ILE A 79 15.90 7.00 -7.70
N ASP A 80 16.76 7.57 -6.87
CA ASP A 80 18.21 7.65 -7.14
C ASP A 80 19.01 6.47 -6.55
N GLY A 81 18.40 5.67 -5.67
CA GLY A 81 19.06 4.51 -5.09
C GLY A 81 18.13 3.64 -4.25
N ILE A 82 18.64 2.47 -3.86
CA ILE A 82 17.92 1.49 -3.03
C ILE A 82 18.16 1.79 -1.55
N VAL A 83 17.08 2.01 -0.81
CA VAL A 83 17.14 2.17 0.65
C VAL A 83 17.06 0.79 1.31
N THR A 84 18.03 0.46 2.16
CA THR A 84 18.17 -0.85 2.80
C THR A 84 18.21 -0.80 4.33
N THR A 85 17.93 0.36 4.92
CA THR A 85 18.02 0.60 6.37
C THR A 85 16.64 0.75 7.02
N GLY A 86 16.60 0.72 8.35
CA GLY A 86 15.35 0.87 9.10
C GLY A 86 14.35 -0.23 8.75
N LEU A 87 13.09 0.15 8.47
CA LEU A 87 12.03 -0.79 8.10
C LEU A 87 12.32 -1.53 6.78
N TYR A 88 13.08 -0.92 5.88
CA TYR A 88 13.47 -1.52 4.60
C TYR A 88 14.51 -2.64 4.76
N ALA A 89 15.19 -2.72 5.91
CA ALA A 89 16.05 -3.87 6.23
C ALA A 89 15.25 -5.15 6.54
N TRP A 90 13.95 -5.03 6.82
CA TRP A 90 13.07 -6.14 7.18
C TRP A 90 12.13 -6.51 6.04
N LEU A 91 11.55 -5.52 5.37
CA LEU A 91 10.60 -5.70 4.28
C LEU A 91 11.07 -4.92 3.07
N ARG A 92 10.89 -5.44 1.85
CA ARG A 92 11.26 -4.68 0.65
C ARG A 92 10.35 -3.47 0.39
N HIS A 93 9.10 -3.54 0.81
CA HIS A 93 8.09 -2.49 0.63
C HIS A 93 7.23 -2.27 1.89
N PRO A 94 7.83 -1.82 3.01
CA PRO A 94 7.09 -1.54 4.25
C PRO A 94 6.07 -0.40 4.08
N ILE A 95 6.29 0.52 3.14
CA ILE A 95 5.30 1.57 2.83
C ILE A 95 4.02 0.99 2.25
N TYR A 96 4.08 -0.07 1.44
CA TYR A 96 2.87 -0.72 0.95
C TYR A 96 2.18 -1.52 2.05
N LEU A 97 2.91 -2.08 3.03
CA LEU A 97 2.29 -2.67 4.23
C LEU A 97 1.46 -1.62 4.98
N SER A 98 2.01 -0.41 5.15
CA SER A 98 1.30 0.68 5.79
C SER A 98 0.01 1.07 5.05
N LEU A 99 0.04 1.11 3.71
CA LEU A 99 -1.14 1.42 2.88
C LEU A 99 -2.18 0.30 2.93
N LEU A 100 -1.77 -0.97 3.00
CA LEU A 100 -2.68 -2.10 3.24
C LEU A 100 -3.40 -1.95 4.58
N MET A 101 -2.66 -1.64 5.66
CA MET A 101 -3.25 -1.41 6.99
C MET A 101 -4.22 -0.24 6.98
N MET A 102 -3.88 0.86 6.31
CA MET A 102 -4.75 2.03 6.19
C MET A 102 -6.01 1.73 5.37
N ASN A 103 -5.89 1.08 4.22
CA ASN A 103 -7.04 0.72 3.40
C ASN A 103 -7.99 -0.20 4.17
N LEU A 104 -7.47 -1.26 4.78
CA LEU A 104 -8.28 -2.20 5.59
C LEU A 104 -8.88 -1.51 6.82
N GLY A 105 -8.10 -0.69 7.53
CA GLY A 105 -8.55 0.08 8.68
C GLY A 105 -9.70 1.01 8.32
N MET A 106 -9.59 1.75 7.22
CA MET A 106 -10.66 2.62 6.71
C MET A 106 -11.90 1.81 6.31
N GLY A 107 -11.71 0.69 5.59
CA GLY A 107 -12.80 -0.18 5.16
C GLY A 107 -13.62 -0.71 6.33
N LEU A 108 -12.94 -1.12 7.40
CA LEU A 108 -13.56 -1.61 8.65
C LEU A 108 -14.14 -0.47 9.49
N ALA A 109 -13.51 0.71 9.51
CA ALA A 109 -13.99 1.88 10.25
C ALA A 109 -15.36 2.37 9.74
N PHE A 110 -15.61 2.29 8.43
CA PHE A 110 -16.94 2.54 7.85
C PHE A 110 -17.97 1.45 8.23
N GLY A 111 -17.53 0.23 8.52
CA GLY A 111 -18.40 -0.88 8.95
C GLY A 111 -19.37 -1.38 7.86
N LEU A 112 -19.08 -1.10 6.59
CA LEU A 112 -19.91 -1.51 5.44
C LEU A 112 -19.20 -2.62 4.67
N VAL A 113 -19.98 -3.58 4.14
CA VAL A 113 -19.40 -4.68 3.35
C VAL A 113 -18.68 -4.13 2.10
N ILE A 114 -19.27 -3.15 1.43
CA ILE A 114 -18.69 -2.57 0.21
C ILE A 114 -17.35 -1.86 0.46
N THR A 115 -17.17 -1.20 1.60
CA THR A 115 -15.92 -0.50 1.92
C THR A 115 -14.79 -1.47 2.23
N VAL A 116 -15.09 -2.64 2.80
CA VAL A 116 -14.10 -3.71 2.98
C VAL A 116 -13.71 -4.35 1.66
N VAL A 117 -14.67 -4.59 0.76
CA VAL A 117 -14.37 -5.10 -0.60
C VAL A 117 -13.46 -4.13 -1.35
N LEU A 118 -13.77 -2.83 -1.33
CA LEU A 118 -12.90 -1.82 -1.96
C LEU A 118 -11.52 -1.75 -1.31
N ALA A 119 -11.44 -1.82 0.02
CA ALA A 119 -10.16 -1.87 0.74
C ALA A 119 -9.28 -3.04 0.31
N LEU A 120 -9.87 -4.23 0.11
CA LEU A 120 -9.15 -5.42 -0.37
C LEU A 120 -8.68 -5.24 -1.82
N ILE A 121 -9.51 -4.66 -2.69
CA ILE A 121 -9.13 -4.37 -4.08
C ILE A 121 -7.94 -3.40 -4.13
N PHE A 122 -8.03 -2.27 -3.44
CA PHE A 122 -6.94 -1.28 -3.42
C PHE A 122 -5.67 -1.84 -2.77
N SER A 123 -5.80 -2.64 -1.72
CA SER A 123 -4.67 -3.40 -1.14
C SER A 123 -4.00 -4.31 -2.16
N GLY A 124 -4.80 -5.03 -2.98
CA GLY A 124 -4.29 -5.85 -4.08
C GLY A 124 -3.53 -5.02 -5.12
N LEU A 125 -4.04 -3.84 -5.49
CA LEU A 125 -3.35 -2.93 -6.41
C LEU A 125 -1.99 -2.47 -5.88
N TRP A 126 -1.85 -2.22 -4.58
CA TRP A 126 -0.55 -1.90 -3.97
C TRP A 126 0.40 -3.11 -3.96
N GLY A 127 -0.13 -4.32 -3.76
CA GLY A 127 0.66 -5.55 -3.94
C GLY A 127 1.19 -5.73 -5.36
N LEU A 128 0.37 -5.44 -6.38
CA LEU A 128 0.80 -5.43 -7.78
C LEU A 128 1.80 -4.29 -8.06
N THR A 129 1.60 -3.13 -7.44
CA THR A 129 2.53 -1.99 -7.55
C THR A 129 3.91 -2.37 -7.01
N ALA A 130 3.98 -3.10 -5.90
CA ALA A 130 5.22 -3.63 -5.37
C ALA A 130 5.96 -4.48 -6.40
N LEU A 131 5.27 -5.42 -7.05
CA LEU A 131 5.86 -6.30 -8.07
C LEU A 131 6.36 -5.53 -9.29
N ALA A 132 5.56 -4.58 -9.78
CA ALA A 132 5.96 -3.71 -10.89
C ALA A 132 7.19 -2.86 -10.52
N GLU A 133 7.25 -2.38 -9.28
CA GLU A 133 8.38 -1.61 -8.76
C GLU A 133 9.63 -2.47 -8.61
N GLU A 134 9.53 -3.72 -8.10
CA GLU A 134 10.69 -4.62 -8.06
C GLU A 134 11.24 -4.88 -9.46
N LYS A 135 10.36 -5.10 -10.45
CA LYS A 135 10.75 -5.27 -11.85
C LYS A 135 11.50 -4.04 -12.36
N PHE A 136 11.03 -2.85 -11.98
CA PHE A 136 11.68 -1.58 -12.31
C PHE A 136 13.05 -1.41 -11.67
N LEU A 137 13.14 -1.62 -10.37
CA LEU A 137 14.38 -1.46 -9.61
C LEU A 137 15.44 -2.49 -10.01
N ARG A 138 15.05 -3.72 -10.42
CA ARG A 138 15.98 -4.71 -10.99
C ARG A 138 16.59 -4.27 -12.32
N GLN A 139 15.86 -3.50 -13.13
CA GLN A 139 16.38 -2.99 -14.39
C GLN A 139 17.24 -1.74 -14.17
N LYS A 140 16.82 -0.84 -13.29
CA LYS A 140 17.53 0.40 -13.00
C LYS A 140 18.80 0.18 -12.16
N PHE A 141 18.75 -0.74 -11.20
CA PHE A 141 19.82 -1.02 -10.23
C PHE A 141 20.10 -2.53 -10.10
N PRO A 142 20.55 -3.21 -11.16
CA PRO A 142 20.57 -4.68 -11.22
C PRO A 142 21.38 -5.33 -10.10
N GLU A 143 22.60 -4.87 -9.85
CA GLU A 143 23.47 -5.45 -8.82
C GLU A 143 23.04 -5.09 -7.40
N ALA A 144 22.71 -3.81 -7.17
CA ALA A 144 22.31 -3.32 -5.86
C ALA A 144 20.99 -3.97 -5.40
N TYR A 145 20.00 -4.03 -6.29
CA TYR A 145 18.70 -4.63 -5.96
C TYR A 145 18.80 -6.15 -5.82
N ARG A 146 19.64 -6.83 -6.62
CA ARG A 146 19.91 -8.26 -6.47
C ARG A 146 20.46 -8.60 -5.09
N ARG A 147 21.45 -7.84 -4.59
CA ARG A 147 22.00 -8.01 -3.23
C ARG A 147 20.94 -7.74 -2.17
N TYR A 148 20.18 -6.66 -2.33
CA TYR A 148 19.09 -6.34 -1.41
C TYR A 148 18.06 -7.47 -1.28
N MET A 149 17.67 -8.11 -2.38
CA MET A 149 16.78 -9.29 -2.36
C MET A 149 17.40 -10.53 -1.71
N GLN A 150 18.73 -10.63 -1.66
CA GLN A 150 19.41 -11.71 -0.96
C GLN A 150 19.31 -11.53 0.56
N ASP A 151 19.39 -10.29 1.04
CA ASP A 151 19.33 -9.98 2.47
C ASP A 151 17.88 -9.90 2.97
N VAL A 152 16.99 -9.30 2.20
CA VAL A 152 15.60 -9.03 2.58
C VAL A 152 14.66 -9.92 1.78
N LYS A 153 14.05 -10.92 2.43
CA LYS A 153 13.27 -11.98 1.77
C LYS A 153 11.81 -11.62 1.50
N TRP A 154 11.18 -10.88 2.40
CA TRP A 154 9.75 -10.58 2.33
C TRP A 154 9.50 -9.23 1.64
N ARG A 155 8.41 -9.12 0.89
CA ARG A 155 7.99 -7.87 0.23
C ARG A 155 7.25 -6.97 1.19
N ILE A 156 6.11 -7.47 1.69
CA ILE A 156 5.12 -6.70 2.42
C ILE A 156 4.74 -7.41 3.72
N LEU A 157 4.43 -8.71 3.67
CA LEU A 157 3.99 -9.51 4.80
C LEU A 157 4.98 -10.65 5.08
N PRO A 158 5.63 -10.67 6.25
CA PRO A 158 6.52 -11.76 6.63
C PRO A 158 5.85 -13.12 6.46
N TYR A 159 6.61 -14.09 5.93
CA TYR A 159 6.18 -15.49 5.70
C TYR A 159 5.04 -15.69 4.68
N ILE A 160 4.48 -14.63 4.11
CA ILE A 160 3.40 -14.70 3.12
C ILE A 160 3.87 -14.14 1.78
N PHE A 161 4.38 -12.90 1.79
CA PHE A 161 4.67 -12.16 0.56
C PHE A 161 5.76 -11.11 0.78
#